data_AF-A0A7S3YJX8-F1
#
_entry.id   AF-A0A7S3YJX8-F1
#
_cell.length_a   1.000
_cell.length_b   1.000
_cell.length_c   1.000
_cell.angle_alpha   90.00
_cell.angle_beta   90.00
_cell.angle_gamma   90.00
#
_symmetry.space_group_name_H-M   'P 1'
#
loop_
_entity.id
_entity.type
_entity.pdbx_description
1 polymer ?
#
loop_
_entity_poly.entity_id
_entity_poly.type
_entity_poly.pdbx_seq_one_letter_code
_entity_poly.pdbx_strand_id
1 'polypeptide(L)'
;PFNGAAGARPCATRPAKHGGKFHDLELRFDQSVFAVAPSAAQVRPANVFVLELFRLASKRRPRDAVVGWAVLPVCDAHFQVVKGRFRLPLLRGEHDELVDKHSAIEALYCKDLAAWLCNLYVEVRHLPRERLAGEGEGGGGNKLANEYYL
;
A
#
# COMPACT_ATOMS: atom_id res chain seq x y z
N PRO A 1 22.26 7.88 0.96
CA PRO A 1 21.43 9.09 0.71
C PRO A 1 21.02 9.15 -0.77
N PHE A 2 19.84 8.62 -1.08
CA PHE A 2 19.31 8.62 -2.45
C PHE A 2 18.70 9.99 -2.75
N ASN A 3 19.34 10.71 -3.68
CA ASN A 3 18.86 11.97 -4.23
C ASN A 3 18.77 11.77 -5.74
N GLY A 4 17.56 11.82 -6.29
CA GLY A 4 17.28 11.65 -7.71
C GLY A 4 15.89 12.19 -8.00
N ALA A 5 15.82 13.12 -8.95
CA ALA A 5 14.68 13.94 -9.33
C ALA A 5 13.41 13.11 -9.67
N ALA A 6 12.53 12.99 -8.69
CA ALA A 6 11.07 12.86 -8.85
C ALA A 6 10.47 13.44 -7.56
N GLY A 7 9.81 14.58 -7.65
CA GLY A 7 9.12 15.17 -6.51
C GLY A 7 8.03 14.21 -6.00
N ALA A 8 8.06 13.90 -4.71
CA ALA A 8 7.21 12.94 -3.99
C ALA A 8 7.56 11.45 -4.25
N ARG A 9 7.75 10.70 -3.16
CA ARG A 9 7.89 9.24 -3.21
C ARG A 9 6.59 8.68 -3.78
N PRO A 10 6.56 8.07 -4.98
CA PRO A 10 5.31 7.70 -5.64
C PRO A 10 4.49 6.67 -4.84
N CYS A 11 5.11 5.96 -3.90
CA CYS A 11 4.50 4.88 -3.12
C CYS A 11 4.46 5.16 -1.60
N ALA A 12 4.55 6.42 -1.15
CA ALA A 12 4.48 6.73 0.27
C ALA A 12 3.69 8.00 0.56
N THR A 13 2.87 7.95 1.60
CA THR A 13 2.16 9.13 2.11
C THR A 13 3.14 10.07 2.82
N ARG A 14 2.78 11.34 2.90
CA ARG A 14 3.40 12.26 3.86
C ARG A 14 3.10 11.81 5.30
N PRO A 15 3.98 12.13 6.26
CA PRO A 15 3.76 11.78 7.66
C PRO A 15 2.45 12.35 8.21
N ALA A 16 1.68 11.54 8.94
CA ALA A 16 0.50 11.96 9.68
C ALA A 16 0.77 11.92 11.20
N LYS A 17 0.19 12.87 11.95
CA LYS A 17 0.31 12.90 13.41
C LYS A 17 -0.88 12.20 14.06
N HIS A 18 -0.61 11.21 14.90
CA HIS A 18 -1.63 10.45 15.64
C HIS A 18 -2.09 11.12 16.95
N GLY A 19 -1.36 12.12 17.47
CA GLY A 19 -1.67 12.73 18.78
C GLY A 19 -1.16 11.91 19.98
N GLY A 20 -1.18 10.58 19.88
CA GLY A 20 -0.52 9.66 20.82
C GLY A 20 -1.23 9.48 22.17
N LYS A 21 -2.48 9.93 22.28
CA LYS A 21 -3.33 9.72 23.45
C LYS A 21 -4.16 8.45 23.28
N PHE A 22 -4.61 7.86 24.39
CA PHE A 22 -5.41 6.63 24.36
C PHE A 22 -6.78 6.80 23.70
N HIS A 23 -7.29 8.04 23.61
CA HIS A 23 -8.55 8.38 22.94
C HIS A 23 -8.37 8.87 21.50
N ASP A 24 -7.13 8.93 21.01
CA ASP A 24 -6.88 9.12 19.58
C ASP A 24 -7.11 7.76 18.91
N LEU A 25 -8.34 7.54 18.44
CA LEU A 25 -8.78 6.25 17.90
C LEU A 25 -8.64 6.16 16.37
N GLU A 26 -8.31 7.27 15.71
CA GLU A 26 -8.26 7.39 14.25
C GLU A 26 -6.98 8.09 13.80
N LEU A 27 -6.35 7.56 12.75
CA LEU A 27 -5.26 8.21 12.02
C LEU A 27 -5.68 8.43 10.57
N ARG A 28 -5.71 9.68 10.12
CA ARG A 28 -6.11 10.04 8.76
C ARG A 28 -4.91 10.44 7.93
N PHE A 29 -4.79 9.82 6.76
CA PHE A 29 -3.79 10.20 5.76
C PHE A 29 -4.39 11.06 4.65
N ASP A 30 -5.61 10.73 4.20
CA ASP A 30 -6.38 11.41 3.16
C ASP A 30 -5.52 11.78 1.92
N GLN A 31 -4.66 10.84 1.51
CA GLN A 31 -3.67 10.99 0.45
C GLN A 31 -3.73 9.80 -0.51
N SER A 32 -3.44 10.06 -1.78
CA SER A 32 -3.24 9.02 -2.79
C SER A 32 -1.77 8.65 -2.88
N VAL A 33 -1.50 7.35 -3.00
CA VAL A 33 -0.21 6.79 -3.40
C VAL A 33 -0.41 6.01 -4.69
N PHE A 34 0.63 5.95 -5.51
CA PHE A 34 0.60 5.32 -6.82
C PHE A 34 1.46 4.05 -6.79
N ALA A 35 0.94 2.98 -7.35
CA ALA A 35 1.64 1.71 -7.44
C ALA A 35 1.45 1.09 -8.83
N VAL A 36 2.47 0.39 -9.29
CA VAL A 36 2.41 -0.35 -10.55
C VAL A 36 1.74 -1.69 -10.29
N ALA A 37 0.66 -1.98 -11.03
CA ALA A 37 0.07 -3.30 -11.03
C ALA A 37 0.65 -4.12 -12.21
N PRO A 38 0.73 -5.46 -12.07
CA PRO A 38 1.11 -6.34 -13.17
C PRO A 38 0.16 -6.18 -14.36
N SER A 39 0.68 -6.39 -15.57
CA SER A 39 -0.14 -6.46 -16.78
C SER A 39 -1.20 -7.57 -16.67
N ALA A 40 -2.30 -7.46 -17.43
CA ALA A 40 -3.36 -8.47 -17.43
C ALA A 40 -2.83 -9.90 -17.72
N ALA A 41 -1.77 -10.03 -18.53
CA ALA A 41 -1.12 -11.31 -18.83
C ALA A 41 -0.23 -11.84 -17.69
N GLN A 42 0.18 -10.98 -16.76
CA GLN A 42 1.06 -11.29 -15.63
C GLN A 42 0.33 -11.30 -14.28
N VAL A 43 -0.97 -10.99 -14.25
CA VAL A 43 -1.77 -11.11 -13.03
C VAL A 43 -1.77 -12.57 -12.57
N ARG A 44 -1.37 -12.75 -11.31
CA ARG A 44 -1.37 -14.04 -10.60
C ARG A 44 -2.13 -13.86 -9.28
N PRO A 45 -2.83 -14.90 -8.79
CA PRO A 45 -3.47 -14.86 -7.48
C PRO A 45 -2.53 -14.54 -6.31
N ALA A 46 -1.25 -14.90 -6.46
CA ALA A 46 -0.21 -14.63 -5.46
C ALA A 46 0.28 -13.16 -5.47
N ASN A 47 -0.14 -12.35 -6.43
CA ASN A 47 0.26 -10.94 -6.46
C ASN A 47 -0.52 -10.19 -5.38
N VAL A 48 0.22 -9.50 -4.50
CA VAL A 48 -0.35 -8.73 -3.39
C VAL A 48 0.27 -7.35 -3.28
N PHE A 49 -0.51 -6.39 -2.79
CA PHE A 49 0.01 -5.13 -2.27
C PHE A 49 0.30 -5.31 -0.79
N VAL A 50 1.53 -5.05 -0.39
CA VAL A 50 1.94 -4.95 1.01
C VAL A 50 1.92 -3.48 1.41
N LEU A 51 1.18 -3.15 2.46
CA LEU A 51 1.07 -1.81 3.01
C LEU A 51 1.72 -1.79 4.38
N GLU A 52 2.75 -0.96 4.56
CA GLU A 52 3.48 -0.84 5.82
C GLU A 52 3.22 0.52 6.48
N LEU A 53 2.98 0.48 7.80
CA LEU A 53 2.86 1.66 8.63
C LEU A 53 4.18 1.91 9.37
N PHE A 54 4.77 3.07 9.13
CA PHE A 54 6.01 3.48 9.78
C PHE A 54 5.76 4.51 10.88
N ARG A 55 6.34 4.25 12.06
CA ARG A 55 6.54 5.29 13.07
C ARG A 55 7.88 5.97 12.80
N LEU A 56 7.82 7.26 12.49
CA LEU A 56 9.01 8.04 12.17
C LEU A 56 9.83 8.42 13.42
N ALA A 57 11.10 8.72 13.19
CA ALA A 57 12.05 9.16 14.17
C ALA A 57 11.60 10.46 14.84
N SER A 58 11.91 10.57 16.13
CA SER A 58 11.64 11.75 16.96
C SER A 58 12.76 11.91 17.98
N LYS A 59 12.79 13.05 18.69
CA LYS A 59 13.75 13.29 19.77
C LYS A 59 13.82 12.16 20.82
N ARG A 60 12.69 11.47 21.07
CA ARG A 60 12.61 10.36 22.04
C ARG A 60 12.97 9.00 21.44
N ARG A 61 12.88 8.85 20.12
CA ARG A 61 13.06 7.58 19.39
C ARG A 61 13.80 7.89 18.09
N PRO A 62 15.12 7.77 18.01
CA PRO A 62 15.92 8.33 16.92
C PRO A 62 15.83 7.56 15.59
N ARG A 63 15.07 6.45 15.55
CA ARG A 63 14.95 5.59 14.37
C ARG A 63 13.49 5.41 13.98
N ASP A 64 13.28 5.41 12.67
CA ASP A 64 12.06 4.93 12.04
C ASP A 64 11.90 3.43 12.35
N ALA A 65 10.66 2.97 12.48
CA ALA A 65 10.35 1.57 12.69
C ALA A 65 9.02 1.23 12.04
N VAL A 66 8.91 0.06 11.43
CA VAL A 66 7.61 -0.51 11.04
C VAL A 66 6.85 -0.83 12.33
N VAL A 67 5.60 -0.39 12.40
CA VAL A 67 4.72 -0.66 13.54
C VAL A 67 3.56 -1.57 13.18
N GLY A 68 3.24 -1.68 11.89
CA GLY A 68 2.31 -2.67 11.41
C GLY A 68 2.29 -2.78 9.90
N TRP A 69 1.61 -3.80 9.40
CA TRP A 69 1.52 -4.14 7.99
C TRP A 69 0.15 -4.74 7.65
N ALA A 70 -0.25 -4.61 6.40
CA ALA A 70 -1.46 -5.20 5.85
C ALA A 70 -1.19 -5.70 4.42
N VAL A 71 -2.03 -6.63 3.97
CA VAL A 71 -1.93 -7.21 2.63
C VAL A 71 -3.26 -7.08 1.92
N LEU A 72 -3.23 -6.66 0.65
CA LEU A 72 -4.38 -6.62 -0.25
C LEU A 72 -4.08 -7.46 -1.49
N PRO A 73 -4.88 -8.49 -1.82
CA PRO A 73 -4.75 -9.19 -3.09
C PRO A 73 -4.84 -8.23 -4.27
N VAL A 74 -3.91 -8.32 -5.22
CA VAL A 74 -3.96 -7.53 -6.46
C VAL A 74 -5.09 -8.04 -7.35
N CYS A 75 -5.41 -9.33 -7.25
CA CYS A 75 -6.23 -10.08 -8.17
C CYS A 75 -7.60 -10.42 -7.56
N ASP A 76 -8.69 -10.22 -8.31
CA ASP A 76 -10.02 -10.73 -7.96
C ASP A 76 -10.28 -12.16 -8.48
N ALA A 77 -11.50 -12.67 -8.27
CA ALA A 77 -11.88 -14.02 -8.74
C ALA A 77 -11.89 -14.17 -10.28
N HIS A 78 -11.86 -13.06 -11.03
CA HIS A 78 -11.85 -13.02 -12.49
C HIS A 78 -10.45 -12.75 -13.07
N PHE A 79 -9.41 -12.84 -12.24
CA PHE A 79 -8.04 -12.55 -12.63
C PHE A 79 -7.81 -11.10 -13.09
N GLN A 80 -8.61 -10.16 -12.58
CA GLN A 80 -8.48 -8.73 -12.86
C GLN A 80 -7.87 -8.00 -11.67
N VAL A 81 -7.22 -6.86 -11.95
CA VAL A 81 -6.71 -5.99 -10.89
C VAL A 81 -7.88 -5.46 -10.07
N VAL A 82 -7.86 -5.66 -8.76
CA VAL A 82 -8.92 -5.22 -7.84
C VAL A 82 -9.19 -3.72 -7.96
N LYS A 83 -10.45 -3.33 -7.74
CA LYS A 83 -10.90 -1.93 -7.73
C LYS A 83 -11.99 -1.78 -6.67
N GLY A 84 -11.99 -0.66 -5.95
CA GLY A 84 -13.01 -0.34 -4.96
C GLY A 84 -12.45 0.00 -3.59
N ARG A 85 -13.31 -0.08 -2.57
CA ARG A 85 -12.96 0.25 -1.18
C ARG A 85 -12.75 -1.03 -0.39
N PHE A 86 -11.65 -1.10 0.34
CA PHE A 86 -11.25 -2.28 1.10
C PHE A 86 -11.03 -1.91 2.56
N ARG A 87 -11.44 -2.81 3.44
CA ARG A 87 -11.09 -2.80 4.86
C ARG A 87 -10.11 -3.94 5.10
N LEU A 88 -8.91 -3.63 5.55
CA LEU A 88 -7.82 -4.58 5.78
C LEU A 88 -7.49 -4.63 7.27
N PRO A 89 -7.23 -5.81 7.84
CA PRO A 89 -6.64 -5.91 9.16
C PRO A 89 -5.18 -5.46 9.09
N LEU A 90 -4.82 -4.44 9.88
CA LEU A 90 -3.43 -4.04 10.06
C LEU A 90 -2.85 -4.85 11.22
N LEU A 91 -1.88 -5.70 10.93
CA LEU A 91 -1.16 -6.51 11.91
C LEU A 91 -0.01 -5.72 12.52
N ARG A 92 0.27 -5.96 13.78
CA ARG A 92 1.37 -5.30 14.51
C ARG A 92 2.71 -5.95 14.18
N GLY A 93 3.75 -5.13 14.03
CA GLY A 93 5.13 -5.56 13.84
C GLY A 93 5.64 -5.37 12.41
N GLU A 94 6.77 -6.01 12.11
CA GLU A 94 7.36 -6.06 10.77
C GLU A 94 6.65 -7.10 9.90
N HIS A 95 6.66 -6.91 8.59
CA HIS A 95 6.12 -7.88 7.65
C HIS A 95 6.89 -9.21 7.76
N ASP A 96 6.17 -10.29 8.03
CA ASP A 96 6.73 -11.63 8.11
C ASP A 96 6.59 -12.33 6.75
N GLU A 97 7.72 -12.49 6.05
CA GLU A 97 7.78 -13.14 4.74
C GLU A 97 7.42 -14.63 4.78
N LEU A 98 7.38 -15.26 5.97
CA LEU A 98 6.97 -16.65 6.13
C LEU A 98 5.44 -16.83 6.04
N VAL A 99 4.66 -15.73 6.12
CA VAL A 99 3.21 -15.77 6.01
C VAL A 99 2.82 -15.80 4.53
N ASP A 100 2.63 -17.01 4.00
CA ASP A 100 2.42 -17.26 2.57
C ASP A 100 0.94 -17.29 2.14
N LYS A 101 0.00 -17.29 3.10
CA LYS A 101 -1.44 -17.46 2.85
C LYS A 101 -2.30 -16.46 3.62
N HIS A 102 -3.39 -16.01 2.99
CA HIS A 102 -4.40 -15.18 3.65
C HIS A 102 -5.03 -15.88 4.86
N SER A 103 -5.26 -17.19 4.79
CA SER A 103 -5.77 -17.95 5.95
C SER A 103 -4.80 -17.94 7.13
N ALA A 104 -3.49 -17.83 6.90
CA ALA A 104 -2.51 -17.67 7.97
C ALA A 104 -2.61 -16.28 8.60
N ILE A 105 -2.82 -15.22 7.81
CA ILE A 105 -3.10 -13.87 8.31
C ILE A 105 -4.36 -13.87 9.20
N GLU A 106 -5.44 -14.52 8.74
CA GLU A 106 -6.67 -14.65 9.52
C GLU A 106 -6.44 -15.40 10.84
N ALA A 107 -5.72 -16.52 10.79
CA ALA A 107 -5.36 -17.29 11.97
C ALA A 107 -4.54 -16.49 12.99
N LEU A 108 -3.64 -15.60 12.54
CA LEU A 108 -2.80 -14.78 13.44
C LEU A 108 -3.65 -13.91 14.36
N TYR A 109 -4.55 -13.09 13.80
CA TYR A 109 -5.35 -12.19 14.62
C TYR A 109 -6.55 -12.88 15.28
N CYS A 110 -7.02 -14.01 14.76
CA CYS A 110 -8.02 -14.84 15.45
C CYS A 110 -7.43 -15.54 16.68
N LYS A 111 -6.16 -15.95 16.63
CA LYS A 111 -5.45 -16.57 17.77
C LYS A 111 -5.04 -15.55 18.83
N ASP A 112 -4.56 -14.39 18.40
CA ASP A 112 -4.15 -13.31 19.29
C ASP A 112 -4.69 -11.96 18.81
N LEU A 113 -5.69 -11.46 19.52
CA LEU A 113 -6.28 -10.15 19.23
C LEU A 113 -5.26 -9.00 19.42
N ALA A 114 -4.23 -9.18 20.26
CA ALA A 114 -3.20 -8.17 20.45
C ALA A 114 -2.27 -8.02 19.23
N ALA A 115 -2.27 -9.00 18.32
CA ALA A 115 -1.60 -8.90 17.02
C ALA A 115 -2.34 -7.97 16.05
N TRP A 116 -3.64 -7.74 16.26
CA TRP A 116 -4.42 -6.79 15.47
C TRP A 116 -4.21 -5.37 16.00
N LEU A 117 -3.60 -4.52 15.18
CA LEU A 117 -3.32 -3.13 15.53
C LEU A 117 -4.55 -2.24 15.33
N CYS A 118 -5.13 -2.27 14.13
CA CYS A 118 -6.36 -1.55 13.78
C CYS A 118 -6.91 -1.99 12.42
N ASN A 119 -8.00 -1.38 11.96
CA ASN A 119 -8.45 -1.50 10.58
C ASN A 119 -7.79 -0.42 9.71
N LEU A 120 -7.27 -0.82 8.56
CA LEU A 120 -6.82 0.07 7.51
C LEU A 120 -7.90 0.15 6.42
N TYR A 121 -8.28 1.36 6.04
CA TYR A 121 -9.26 1.61 4.98
C TYR A 121 -8.57 2.23 3.77
N VAL A 122 -8.69 1.58 2.62
CA VAL A 122 -8.07 2.02 1.37
C VAL A 122 -9.06 2.01 0.22
N GLU A 123 -8.87 2.90 -0.73
CA GLU A 123 -9.60 2.90 -2.00
C GLU A 123 -8.62 2.68 -3.14
N VAL A 124 -8.86 1.62 -3.92
CA VAL A 124 -8.12 1.30 -5.12
C VAL A 124 -8.86 1.82 -6.34
N ARG A 125 -8.18 2.66 -7.13
CA ARG A 125 -8.66 3.18 -8.41
C ARG A 125 -7.67 2.79 -9.50
N HIS A 126 -8.17 2.56 -10.70
CA HIS A 126 -7.32 2.41 -11.88
C HIS A 126 -7.15 3.76 -12.53
N LEU A 127 -5.93 4.12 -12.89
CA LEU A 127 -5.64 5.37 -13.57
C LEU A 127 -5.37 5.11 -15.06
N PRO A 128 -5.85 6.01 -15.94
CA PRO A 128 -5.50 5.97 -17.36
C PRO A 128 -4.02 6.36 -17.53
N ARG A 129 -3.35 5.67 -18.46
CA ARG A 129 -1.91 5.77 -18.75
C ARG A 129 -1.42 7.20 -19.06
N GLU A 130 -2.29 8.03 -19.62
CA GLU A 130 -1.98 9.38 -20.12
C GLU A 130 -1.59 10.38 -19.01
N ARG A 131 -2.03 10.18 -17.76
CA ARG A 131 -1.71 11.11 -16.66
C ARG A 131 -0.27 11.03 -16.16
N LEU A 132 0.46 9.97 -16.48
CA LEU A 132 1.87 9.82 -16.10
C LEU A 132 2.82 10.38 -17.18
N ALA A 133 2.32 10.64 -18.39
CA ALA A 133 3.08 11.18 -19.52
C ALA A 133 2.98 12.72 -19.63
N GLY A 134 2.27 13.39 -18.71
CA GLY A 134 1.88 14.80 -18.80
C GLY A 134 2.83 15.82 -18.16
N GLU A 135 4.06 15.42 -17.77
CA GLU A 135 5.13 16.35 -17.37
C GLU A 135 6.45 16.02 -18.10
N GLY A 136 6.36 15.71 -19.39
CA GLY A 136 7.49 15.59 -20.30
C GLY A 136 7.03 15.89 -21.71
N GLU A 137 7.66 16.89 -22.32
CA GLU A 137 7.31 17.44 -23.63
C GLU A 137 7.19 16.38 -24.74
N GLY A 138 6.17 16.57 -25.59
CA GLY A 138 6.20 16.36 -27.05
C GLY A 138 6.76 15.07 -27.65
N GLY A 139 5.89 14.31 -28.34
CA GLY A 139 6.27 13.64 -29.59
C GLY A 139 5.93 12.15 -29.72
N GLY A 140 4.89 11.87 -30.52
CA GLY A 140 4.90 10.87 -31.59
C GLY A 140 5.23 9.39 -31.28
N GLY A 141 4.17 8.57 -31.24
CA GLY A 141 4.12 7.24 -31.88
C GLY A 141 4.80 6.06 -31.18
N ASN A 142 4.02 5.14 -30.62
CA ASN A 142 3.60 3.88 -31.28
C ASN A 142 2.78 3.04 -30.29
N LYS A 143 1.77 2.35 -30.81
CA LYS A 143 0.92 1.40 -30.08
C LYS A 143 1.77 0.19 -29.64
N LEU A 144 1.52 -0.28 -28.41
CA LEU A 144 1.63 -1.65 -27.86
C LEU A 144 2.19 -1.61 -26.43
N ALA A 145 1.30 -1.71 -25.43
CA ALA A 145 1.49 -2.40 -24.13
C ALA A 145 0.33 -2.03 -23.20
N ASN A 146 -0.51 -3.01 -22.87
CA ASN A 146 -1.62 -2.87 -21.93
C ASN A 146 -1.10 -3.08 -20.50
N GLU A 147 -0.91 -2.03 -19.71
CA GLU A 147 -0.56 -2.14 -18.29
C GLU A 147 -1.28 -1.08 -17.45
N TYR A 148 -1.91 -1.53 -16.36
CA TYR A 148 -2.74 -0.74 -15.45
C TYR A 148 -1.89 -0.20 -14.30
N TYR A 149 -2.10 1.07 -13.92
CA TYR A 149 -1.40 1.74 -12.82
C TYR A 149 -2.42 2.30 -11.83
N LEU A 150 -2.14 2.19 -10.53
CA LEU A 150 -3.01 2.58 -9.40
C LEU A 150 -2.92 4.06 -9.06
#